data_AF-A0AB34K8P6-F1
#
_entry.id   AF-A0AB34K8P6-F1
#
_cell.length_a   1.000
_cell.length_b   1.000
_cell.length_c   1.000
_cell.angle_alpha   90.00
_cell.angle_beta   90.00
_cell.angle_gamma   90.00
#
_symmetry.space_group_name_H-M   'P 1'
#
loop_
_entity.id
_entity.type
_entity.pdbx_description
1 polymer ?
#
loop_
_entity_poly.entity_id
_entity_poly.type
_entity_poly.pdbx_seq_one_letter_code
_entity_poly.pdbx_strand_id
1 'polypeptide(L)'
;MLWLSMGAFAASVRLGYIYDQSSASWVVESFSQFKLGVKAVNDAGVLGGGYRLNYSVCNSEGEALVALRCAASLLDDPDVIGIVGTGYSSAAPLAASFSSIRQKPMVSPGSNLITLA
;
A
#
# COMPACT_ATOMS: atom_id res chain seq x y z
N MET A 1 19.83 1.75 40.48
CA MET A 1 18.93 2.47 39.56
C MET A 1 19.58 2.40 38.17
N LEU A 2 19.23 1.38 37.38
CA LEU A 2 19.81 1.12 36.06
C LEU A 2 18.91 1.78 35.00
N TRP A 3 19.42 2.82 34.34
CA TRP A 3 18.83 3.37 33.13
C TRP A 3 19.14 2.42 31.96
N LEU A 4 18.16 1.61 31.57
CA LEU A 4 18.20 0.95 30.27
C LEU A 4 17.94 2.01 29.20
N SER A 5 18.94 2.33 28.39
CA SER A 5 18.73 3.11 27.17
C SER A 5 17.83 2.29 26.25
N MET A 6 16.53 2.62 26.24
CA MET A 6 15.61 2.14 25.22
C MET A 6 15.98 2.79 23.89
N GLY A 7 17.00 2.26 23.23
CA GLY A 7 17.13 2.36 21.78
C GLY A 7 16.01 1.53 21.19
N ALA A 8 14.79 2.10 21.14
CA ALA A 8 13.63 1.43 20.60
C ALA A 8 13.88 1.15 19.11
N PHE A 9 14.11 -0.12 18.79
CA PHE A 9 14.10 -0.62 17.43
C PHE A 9 12.68 -0.38 16.89
N ALA A 10 12.51 0.67 16.08
CA ALA A 10 11.23 0.99 15.47
C ALA A 10 10.86 -0.11 14.48
N ALA A 11 10.05 -1.08 14.91
CA ALA A 11 9.51 -2.09 14.00
C ALA A 11 8.70 -1.38 12.90
N SER A 12 9.00 -1.70 11.64
CA SER A 12 8.40 -1.06 10.48
C SER A 12 7.16 -1.83 10.05
N VAL A 13 6.02 -1.15 9.96
CA VAL A 13 4.82 -1.68 9.29
C VAL A 13 4.85 -1.19 7.85
N ARG A 14 4.69 -2.08 6.86
CA ARG A 14 4.78 -1.71 5.45
C ARG A 14 3.45 -1.87 4.71
N LEU A 15 3.11 -0.91 3.85
CA LEU A 15 2.03 -1.02 2.87
C LEU A 15 2.60 -1.24 1.48
N GLY A 16 1.95 -2.06 0.66
CA GLY A 16 2.17 -2.07 -0.78
C GLY A 16 1.35 -0.96 -1.43
N TYR A 17 1.90 -0.26 -2.42
CA TYR A 17 1.19 0.73 -3.22
C TYR A 17 1.30 0.41 -4.71
N ILE A 18 0.17 0.06 -5.33
CA ILE A 18 0.08 -0.25 -6.76
C ILE A 18 -0.53 0.95 -7.48
N TYR A 19 0.14 1.43 -8.53
CA TYR A 19 -0.30 2.57 -9.32
C TYR A 19 0.20 2.52 -10.75
N ASP A 20 -0.43 3.29 -11.63
CA ASP A 20 0.08 3.55 -12.97
C ASP A 20 1.00 4.78 -12.94
N GLN A 21 2.25 4.63 -13.40
CA GLN A 21 3.21 5.75 -13.50
C GLN A 21 2.99 6.65 -14.72
N SER A 22 1.93 6.45 -15.50
CA SER A 22 1.58 7.38 -16.57
C SER A 22 1.45 8.82 -16.03
N SER A 23 1.67 9.80 -16.90
CA SER A 23 1.56 11.23 -16.57
C SER A 23 0.12 11.69 -16.30
N ALA A 24 -0.81 10.76 -16.09
CA ALA A 24 -2.18 11.05 -15.70
C ALA A 24 -2.20 11.85 -14.38
N SER A 25 -2.73 13.08 -14.46
CA SER A 25 -2.65 14.06 -13.38
C SER A 25 -3.24 13.57 -12.06
N TRP A 26 -4.32 12.80 -12.12
CA TRP A 26 -5.02 12.33 -10.92
C TRP A 26 -4.29 11.17 -10.20
N VAL A 27 -3.56 10.31 -10.92
CA VAL A 27 -2.79 9.21 -10.29
C VAL A 27 -1.58 9.77 -9.56
N VAL A 28 -0.90 10.73 -10.18
CA VAL A 28 0.21 11.49 -9.57
C VAL A 28 -0.25 12.23 -8.32
N GLU A 29 -1.41 12.89 -8.40
CA GLU A 29 -2.01 13.58 -7.26
C GLU A 29 -2.40 12.60 -6.15
N SER A 30 -3.08 11.50 -6.48
CA SER A 30 -3.47 10.47 -5.52
C SER A 30 -2.26 9.89 -4.79
N PHE A 31 -1.15 9.61 -5.50
CA PHE A 31 0.08 9.15 -4.87
C PHE A 31 0.72 10.23 -3.97
N SER A 32 0.61 11.51 -4.34
CA SER A 32 1.08 12.62 -3.52
C SER A 32 0.29 12.73 -2.21
N GLN A 33 -1.04 12.60 -2.27
CA GLN A 33 -1.90 12.56 -1.08
C GLN A 33 -1.59 11.34 -0.20
N PHE A 34 -1.33 10.17 -0.80
CA PHE A 34 -0.92 8.98 -0.05
C PHE A 34 0.38 9.21 0.74
N LYS A 35 1.41 9.81 0.12
CA LYS A 35 2.67 10.15 0.80
C LYS A 35 2.45 11.09 1.98
N LEU A 36 1.60 12.11 1.81
CA LEU A 36 1.24 13.03 2.89
C LEU A 36 0.50 12.32 4.03
N GLY A 37 -0.41 11.40 3.72
CA GLY A 37 -1.09 10.56 4.70
C GLY A 37 -0.14 9.71 5.53
N VAL A 38 0.82 9.02 4.88
CA VAL A 38 1.86 8.24 5.58
C VAL A 38 2.69 9.12 6.50
N LYS A 39 3.10 10.31 6.02
CA LYS A 39 3.83 11.29 6.83
C LYS A 39 3.01 11.72 8.05
N ALA A 40 1.74 12.06 7.86
CA ALA A 40 0.86 12.49 8.95
C ALA A 40 0.66 11.38 10.01
N VAL A 41 0.46 10.13 9.61
CA VAL A 41 0.35 8.97 10.52
C VAL A 41 1.61 8.81 11.37
N ASN A 42 2.78 8.93 10.74
CA ASN A 42 4.06 8.83 11.43
C ASN A 42 4.31 10.01 12.39
N ASP A 43 4.05 11.24 11.94
CA ASP A 43 4.26 12.46 12.75
C ASP A 43 3.33 12.49 13.97
N ALA A 44 2.09 12.02 13.81
CA ALA A 44 1.13 11.91 14.90
C ALA A 44 1.38 10.70 15.82
N GLY A 45 2.30 9.79 15.46
CA GLY A 45 2.60 8.60 16.26
C GLY A 45 1.41 7.64 16.42
N VAL A 46 0.50 7.59 15.43
CA VAL A 46 -0.79 6.87 15.53
C VAL A 46 -0.60 5.38 15.83
N LEU A 47 0.45 4.77 15.27
CA LEU A 47 0.74 3.34 15.47
C LEU A 47 1.26 3.02 16.90
N GLY A 48 1.67 4.04 17.66
CA GLY A 48 2.24 3.86 19.00
C GLY A 48 3.53 3.04 19.01
N GLY A 49 4.07 2.76 20.21
CA GLY A 49 5.10 1.73 20.42
C GLY A 49 6.43 1.90 19.65
N GLY A 50 6.71 3.08 19.08
CA GLY A 50 7.87 3.30 18.21
C GLY A 50 7.72 2.73 16.80
N TYR A 51 6.54 2.24 16.39
CA TYR A 51 6.32 1.75 15.04
C TYR A 51 6.28 2.90 14.03
N ARG A 52 6.79 2.63 12.82
CA ARG A 52 6.70 3.55 11.68
C ARG A 52 5.99 2.89 10.51
N LEU A 53 5.10 3.64 9.87
CA LEU A 53 4.47 3.26 8.62
C LEU A 53 5.41 3.58 7.46
N ASN A 54 5.76 2.56 6.69
CA ASN A 54 6.51 2.65 5.46
C ASN A 54 5.69 2.08 4.29
N TYR A 55 6.17 2.23 3.07
CA TYR A 55 5.52 1.65 1.91
C TYR A 55 6.52 1.25 0.82
N SER A 56 6.14 0.26 0.02
CA SER A 56 6.80 -0.13 -1.23
C SER A 56 5.86 0.14 -2.39
N VAL A 57 6.41 0.49 -3.55
CA VAL A 57 5.62 0.88 -4.72
C VAL A 57 5.82 -0.11 -5.86
N CYS A 58 4.80 -0.30 -6.69
CA CYS A 58 4.90 -1.06 -7.95
C CYS A 58 4.07 -0.39 -9.04
N ASN A 59 4.65 -0.28 -10.23
CA ASN A 59 3.98 0.27 -11.42
C ASN A 59 3.16 -0.83 -12.10
N SER A 60 1.84 -0.66 -12.20
CA SER A 60 0.96 -1.58 -12.90
C SER A 60 0.87 -1.33 -14.40
N GLU A 61 1.39 -0.20 -14.91
CA GLU A 61 1.30 0.18 -16.32
C GLU A 61 -0.16 0.25 -16.85
N GLY A 62 -1.14 0.34 -15.95
CA GLY A 62 -2.57 0.27 -16.30
C GLY A 62 -3.08 -1.12 -16.69
N GLU A 63 -2.24 -2.17 -16.62
CA GLU A 63 -2.59 -3.52 -17.07
C GLU A 63 -2.96 -4.46 -15.92
N ALA A 64 -3.98 -5.30 -16.12
CA ALA A 64 -4.49 -6.18 -15.06
C ALA A 64 -3.52 -7.29 -14.65
N LEU A 65 -2.81 -7.90 -15.62
CA LEU A 65 -1.81 -8.94 -15.34
C LEU A 65 -0.56 -8.38 -14.66
N VAL A 66 -0.15 -7.16 -15.03
CA VAL A 66 0.96 -6.46 -14.39
C VAL A 66 0.58 -6.06 -12.95
N ALA A 67 -0.66 -5.60 -12.72
CA ALA A 67 -1.16 -5.34 -11.38
C ALA A 67 -1.20 -6.61 -10.49
N LEU A 68 -1.58 -7.76 -11.05
CA LEU A 68 -1.51 -9.05 -10.34
C LEU A 68 -0.06 -9.40 -9.98
N ARG A 69 0.88 -9.25 -10.91
CA ARG A 69 2.32 -9.47 -10.66
C ARG A 69 2.85 -8.52 -9.59
N CYS A 70 2.43 -7.26 -9.61
CA CYS A 70 2.75 -6.28 -8.56
C CYS A 70 2.22 -6.74 -7.18
N ALA A 71 0.97 -7.19 -7.11
CA ALA A 71 0.40 -7.70 -5.87
C ALA A 71 1.17 -8.92 -5.35
N ALA A 72 1.53 -9.87 -6.23
CA ALA A 72 2.37 -11.00 -5.86
C ALA A 72 3.73 -10.55 -5.29
N SER A 73 4.44 -9.69 -6.03
CA SER A 73 5.76 -9.22 -5.62
C SER A 73 5.75 -8.42 -4.32
N LEU A 74 4.71 -7.62 -4.07
CA LEU A 74 4.59 -6.84 -2.83
C LEU A 74 4.21 -7.73 -1.64
N LEU A 75 3.40 -8.77 -1.86
CA LEU A 75 2.93 -9.68 -0.79
C LEU A 75 3.85 -10.89 -0.55
N ASP A 76 4.95 -10.99 -1.28
CA ASP A 76 6.07 -11.88 -0.95
C ASP A 76 6.89 -11.33 0.22
N ASP A 77 6.86 -10.01 0.44
CA ASP A 77 7.44 -9.37 1.62
C ASP A 77 6.52 -9.60 2.84
N PRO A 78 6.97 -10.31 3.89
CA PRO A 78 6.16 -10.60 5.06
C PRO A 78 5.79 -9.35 5.87
N ASP A 79 6.57 -8.27 5.75
CA ASP A 79 6.34 -7.00 6.47
C ASP A 79 5.22 -6.17 5.82
N VAL A 80 4.80 -6.52 4.60
CA VAL A 80 3.68 -5.88 3.92
C VAL A 80 2.36 -6.37 4.51
N ILE A 81 1.63 -5.48 5.18
CA ILE A 81 0.38 -5.82 5.87
C ILE A 81 -0.87 -5.70 4.98
N GLY A 82 -0.74 -5.09 3.80
CA GLY A 82 -1.85 -4.86 2.88
C GLY A 82 -1.45 -4.00 1.70
N ILE A 83 -2.36 -3.83 0.75
CA ILE A 83 -2.16 -3.07 -0.47
C ILE A 83 -3.10 -1.86 -0.52
N VAL A 84 -2.57 -0.72 -0.96
CA VAL A 84 -3.34 0.44 -1.41
C VAL A 84 -3.18 0.51 -2.93
N GLY A 85 -4.29 0.47 -3.67
CA GLY A 85 -4.25 0.42 -5.13
C GLY A 85 -5.00 1.58 -5.77
N THR A 86 -4.35 2.34 -6.64
CA THR A 86 -4.96 3.47 -7.34
C THR A 86 -4.76 3.33 -8.84
N GLY A 87 -5.75 3.64 -9.66
CA GLY A 87 -5.48 3.85 -11.09
C GLY A 87 -6.56 3.39 -12.04
N TYR A 88 -6.95 2.12 -12.02
CA TYR A 88 -7.89 1.63 -13.02
C TYR A 88 -8.73 0.51 -12.44
N SER A 89 -10.04 0.67 -12.59
CA SER A 89 -11.01 -0.32 -12.14
C SER A 89 -10.77 -1.68 -12.82
N SER A 90 -10.23 -1.72 -14.04
CA SER A 90 -9.88 -2.97 -14.75
C SER A 90 -8.73 -3.75 -14.11
N ALA A 91 -7.79 -3.07 -13.45
CA ALA A 91 -6.59 -3.69 -12.88
C ALA A 91 -6.75 -4.11 -11.41
N ALA A 92 -7.69 -3.48 -10.69
CA ALA A 92 -7.93 -3.74 -9.27
C ALA A 92 -8.47 -5.15 -8.93
N PRO A 93 -9.39 -5.78 -9.71
CA PRO A 93 -10.05 -7.03 -9.32
C PRO A 93 -9.10 -8.22 -9.17
N LEU A 94 -8.12 -8.38 -10.07
CA LEU A 94 -7.17 -9.49 -10.00
C LEU A 94 -6.21 -9.32 -8.83
N ALA A 95 -5.67 -8.11 -8.65
CA ALA A 95 -4.82 -7.79 -7.50
C ALA A 95 -5.57 -7.95 -6.16
N ALA A 96 -6.84 -7.53 -6.10
CA ALA A 96 -7.67 -7.66 -4.92
C ALA A 96 -7.99 -9.12 -4.60
N SER A 97 -8.37 -9.91 -5.61
CA SER A 97 -8.60 -11.36 -5.47
C SER A 97 -7.35 -12.07 -4.93
N PHE A 98 -6.18 -11.78 -5.50
CA PHE A 98 -4.92 -12.36 -5.03
C PHE A 98 -4.58 -11.94 -3.60
N SER A 99 -4.75 -10.66 -3.27
CA SER A 99 -4.55 -10.15 -1.91
C SER A 99 -5.46 -10.87 -0.91
N SER A 100 -6.73 -11.12 -1.28
CA SER A 100 -7.68 -11.87 -0.48
C SER A 100 -7.24 -13.33 -0.25
N ILE A 101 -6.72 -14.01 -1.28
CA ILE A 101 -6.17 -15.37 -1.16
C ILE A 101 -5.00 -15.39 -0.15
N ARG A 102 -4.20 -14.33 -0.13
CA ARG A 102 -3.08 -14.15 0.80
C ARG A 102 -3.50 -13.62 2.17
N GLN A 103 -4.79 -13.44 2.42
CA GLN A 103 -5.34 -12.85 3.65
C GLN A 103 -4.78 -11.46 3.97
N LYS A 104 -4.52 -10.67 2.92
CA LYS A 104 -4.01 -9.30 3.02
C LYS A 104 -5.07 -8.35 2.45
N PRO A 105 -5.50 -7.33 3.20
CA PRO A 105 -6.50 -6.39 2.71
C PRO A 105 -5.96 -5.56 1.53
N MET A 106 -6.86 -5.21 0.62
CA MET A 106 -6.60 -4.22 -0.43
C MET A 106 -7.65 -3.12 -0.38
N VAL A 107 -7.22 -1.87 -0.40
CA VAL A 107 -8.10 -0.69 -0.45
C VAL A 107 -7.82 0.08 -1.74
N SER A 108 -8.87 0.44 -2.49
CA SER A 108 -8.73 1.21 -3.72
C SER A 108 -9.58 2.49 -3.70
N PRO A 109 -8.97 3.68 -3.60
CA PRO A 109 -9.69 4.95 -3.61
C PRO A 109 -10.16 5.41 -5.01
N GLY A 110 -9.77 4.71 -6.09
CA GLY A 110 -10.10 5.10 -7.47
C GLY A 110 -10.87 4.06 -8.29
N SER A 111 -11.03 2.83 -7.80
CA SER A 111 -11.80 1.81 -8.50
C SER A 111 -13.30 2.00 -8.25
N ASN A 112 -14.03 2.36 -9.29
CA ASN A 112 -15.48 2.54 -9.27
C ASN A 112 -16.25 1.40 -9.95
N LEU A 113 -15.57 0.33 -10.38
CA LEU A 113 -16.27 -0.84 -10.92
C LEU A 113 -17.07 -1.49 -9.81
N ILE A 114 -18.39 -1.42 -9.97
CA ILE A 114 -19.34 -2.25 -9.25
C ILE A 114 -19.30 -3.62 -9.92
N THR A 115 -18.48 -4.53 -9.42
CA THR A 115 -18.60 -5.94 -9.80
C THR A 115 -19.83 -6.50 -9.09
N LEU A 116 -20.96 -6.57 -9.80
CA LEU A 116 -22.09 -7.40 -9.39
C LEU A 116 -21.64 -8.86 -9.51
N ALA A 117 -21.32 -9.46 -8.37
CA ALA A 117 -21.09 -10.90 -8.23
C ALA A 117 -22.39 -11.69 -8.43
#